data_AF-A0A537SFT7-F1
#
_entry.id   AF-A0A537SFT7-F1
#
_cell.length_a   1.000
_cell.length_b   1.000
_cell.length_c   1.000
_cell.angle_alpha   90.00
_cell.angle_beta   90.00
_cell.angle_gamma   90.00
#
_symmetry.space_group_name_H-M   'P 1'
#
loop_
_entity.id
_entity.type
_entity.pdbx_description
1 polymer ?
#
loop_
_entity_poly.entity_id
_entity_poly.type
_entity_poly.pdbx_seq_one_letter_code
_entity_poly.pdbx_strand_id
1 'polypeptide(L)'
;RVLQASTSEVYGDPEIHPQPESYVGHVNPIGPRACYDEGKRAAETLFFDYHRVHGLQIKVARIFNTYGPRMLENDGRVVSNFIVQALRGAPITIYGSGRQTRSFCFVDDLVGGLELLMESPPEITGPCNLGNPQEFTIEEIARKVIAHSRSISEL
;
A
#
# COMPACT_ATOMS: atom_id res chain seq x y z
N ARG A 1 17.22 13.89 -10.21
CA ARG A 1 16.02 13.79 -9.35
C ARG A 1 15.84 12.33 -8.97
N VAL A 2 15.43 12.02 -7.75
CA VAL A 2 15.24 10.64 -7.27
C VAL A 2 13.87 10.54 -6.61
N LEU A 3 13.12 9.47 -6.88
CA LEU A 3 11.86 9.18 -6.23
C LEU A 3 12.05 8.01 -5.25
N GLN A 4 11.56 8.16 -4.03
CA GLN A 4 11.49 7.12 -3.03
C GLN A 4 10.07 6.58 -2.97
N ALA A 5 9.95 5.27 -3.20
CA ALA A 5 8.74 4.52 -2.97
C ALA A 5 8.65 4.15 -1.48
N SER A 6 8.03 5.02 -0.69
CA SER A 6 7.65 4.76 0.69
C SER A 6 6.38 3.90 0.74
N THR A 7 5.75 3.81 1.90
CA THR A 7 4.62 2.92 2.16
C THR A 7 3.68 3.55 3.19
N SER A 8 2.40 3.18 3.17
CA SER A 8 1.46 3.51 4.24
C SER A 8 1.86 2.93 5.61
N GLU A 9 2.70 1.89 5.65
CA GLU A 9 3.16 1.28 6.92
C GLU A 9 4.00 2.25 7.78
N VAL A 10 4.50 3.36 7.23
CA VAL A 10 5.16 4.41 8.04
C VAL A 10 4.21 5.07 9.04
N TYR A 11 2.89 4.93 8.83
CA TYR A 11 1.84 5.33 9.76
C TYR A 11 1.57 4.29 10.87
N GLY A 12 2.00 3.04 10.71
CA GLY A 12 1.87 1.98 11.71
C GLY A 12 0.43 1.52 11.96
N ASP A 13 0.04 1.49 13.24
CA ASP A 13 -1.33 1.26 13.70
C ASP A 13 -1.99 2.61 14.01
N PRO A 14 -2.52 3.31 12.99
CA PRO A 14 -2.90 4.70 13.09
C PRO A 14 -4.08 4.91 14.04
N GLU A 15 -3.97 5.91 14.90
CA GLU A 15 -5.06 6.32 15.81
C GLU A 15 -6.10 7.21 15.12
N ILE A 16 -5.87 7.57 13.86
CA ILE A 16 -6.73 8.45 13.06
C ILE A 16 -7.05 7.81 11.69
N HIS A 17 -8.26 8.09 11.19
CA HIS A 17 -8.73 7.61 9.90
C HIS A 17 -9.56 8.69 9.19
N PRO A 18 -9.23 9.08 7.94
CA PRO A 18 -8.09 8.65 7.12
C PRO A 18 -6.73 9.17 7.64
N GLN A 19 -5.62 8.68 7.09
CA GLN A 19 -4.26 9.10 7.48
C GLN A 19 -3.74 10.23 6.56
N PRO A 20 -3.79 11.50 6.98
CA PRO A 20 -3.16 12.59 6.23
C PRO A 20 -1.63 12.48 6.29
N GLU A 21 -0.94 13.08 5.31
CA GLU A 21 0.53 13.09 5.23
C GLU A 21 1.21 13.77 6.42
N SER A 22 0.49 14.65 7.12
CA SER A 22 0.92 15.31 8.35
C SER A 22 0.94 14.38 9.57
N TYR A 23 0.34 13.19 9.50
CA TYR A 23 0.36 12.22 10.57
C TYR A 23 1.75 11.58 10.73
N VAL A 24 2.25 11.55 11.96
CA VAL A 24 3.61 11.07 12.27
C VAL A 24 3.71 9.55 12.39
N GLY A 25 2.58 8.86 12.49
CA GLY A 25 2.48 7.41 12.66
C GLY A 25 2.55 6.95 14.12
N HIS A 26 1.98 5.77 14.37
CA HIS A 26 2.06 5.05 15.64
C HIS A 26 2.67 3.67 15.37
N VAL A 27 3.99 3.60 15.42
CA VAL A 27 4.79 2.44 14.98
C VAL A 27 5.58 1.89 16.17
N ASN A 28 5.61 0.57 16.31
CA ASN A 28 6.44 -0.10 17.31
C ASN A 28 7.85 -0.35 16.73
N PRO A 29 8.91 0.31 17.24
CA PRO A 29 10.24 0.25 16.64
C PRO A 29 10.99 -1.07 16.88
N ILE A 30 10.47 -1.97 17.72
CA ILE A 30 11.10 -3.26 18.05
C ILE A 30 10.17 -4.46 17.79
N GLY A 31 9.03 -4.23 17.16
CA GLY A 31 8.10 -5.28 16.78
C GLY A 31 8.65 -6.17 15.64
N PRO A 32 8.02 -7.33 15.36
CA PRO A 32 8.46 -8.24 14.29
C PRO A 32 8.41 -7.62 12.89
N ARG A 33 7.65 -6.52 12.71
CA ARG A 33 7.54 -5.78 11.45
C ARG A 33 8.47 -4.56 11.37
N ALA A 34 9.14 -4.19 12.46
CA ALA A 34 9.91 -2.95 12.56
C ALA A 34 11.04 -2.87 11.52
N CYS A 35 11.61 -3.99 11.10
CA CYS A 35 12.65 -4.01 10.05
C CYS A 35 12.18 -3.39 8.73
N TYR A 36 10.89 -3.52 8.39
CA TYR A 36 10.30 -2.88 7.22
C TYR A 36 9.80 -1.47 7.55
N ASP A 37 9.02 -1.33 8.62
CA ASP A 37 8.35 -0.07 8.98
C ASP A 37 9.37 1.04 9.30
N GLU A 38 10.31 0.77 10.22
CA GLU A 38 11.39 1.71 10.55
C GLU A 38 12.40 1.84 9.42
N GLY A 39 12.63 0.78 8.64
CA GLY A 39 13.48 0.86 7.45
C GLY A 39 12.97 1.89 6.44
N LYS A 40 11.64 1.92 6.20
CA LYS A 40 11.00 2.89 5.32
C LYS A 40 10.96 4.29 5.92
N ARG A 41 10.72 4.41 7.24
CA ARG A 41 10.77 5.70 7.96
C ARG A 41 12.16 6.32 7.90
N ALA A 42 13.21 5.55 8.19
CA ALA A 42 14.60 6.00 8.10
C ALA A 42 14.97 6.42 6.67
N ALA A 43 14.47 5.71 5.65
CA ALA A 43 14.68 6.10 4.26
C ALA A 43 14.05 7.46 3.92
N GLU A 44 12.83 7.77 4.41
CA GLU A 44 12.25 9.11 4.25
C GLU A 44 13.15 10.19 4.88
N THR A 45 13.63 9.95 6.10
CA THR A 45 14.56 10.88 6.80
C THR A 45 15.80 11.18 5.95
N LEU A 46 16.46 10.14 5.43
CA LEU A 46 17.65 10.29 4.58
C LEU A 46 17.37 11.10 3.32
N PHE A 47 16.23 10.89 2.66
CA PHE A 47 15.86 11.66 1.47
C PHE A 47 15.70 13.14 1.81
N PHE A 48 14.96 13.47 2.87
CA PHE A 48 14.77 14.85 3.29
C PHE A 48 16.05 15.52 3.81
N ASP A 49 16.96 14.77 4.45
CA ASP A 49 18.28 15.28 4.84
C ASP A 49 19.13 15.64 3.63
N TYR A 50 19.22 14.76 2.63
CA TYR A 50 19.95 15.04 1.40
C TYR A 50 19.35 16.21 0.61
N HIS A 51 18.02 16.38 0.65
CA HIS A 51 17.37 17.55 0.08
C HIS A 51 17.79 18.84 0.79
N ARG A 52 17.73 18.88 2.13
CA ARG A 52 18.09 20.06 2.92
C ARG A 52 19.57 20.44 2.82
N VAL A 53 20.46 19.46 2.90
CA VAL A 53 21.91 19.69 2.99
C VAL A 53 22.56 19.85 1.62
N HIS A 54 22.10 19.08 0.63
CA HIS A 54 22.75 19.01 -0.68
C HIS A 54 21.89 19.56 -1.83
N GLY A 55 20.67 20.03 -1.54
CA GLY A 55 19.74 20.49 -2.58
C GLY A 55 19.29 19.38 -3.53
N LEU A 56 19.41 18.11 -3.11
CA LEU A 56 19.03 16.98 -3.96
C LEU A 56 17.53 17.05 -4.25
N GLN A 57 17.16 17.01 -5.53
CA GLN A 57 15.76 16.95 -5.92
C GLN A 57 15.18 15.57 -5.63
N ILE A 58 14.30 15.50 -4.64
CA ILE A 58 13.64 14.28 -4.17
C ILE A 58 12.15 14.30 -4.48
N LYS A 59 11.54 13.11 -4.52
CA LYS A 59 10.10 12.86 -4.47
C LYS A 59 9.83 11.72 -3.50
N VAL A 60 8.92 11.88 -2.55
CA VAL A 60 8.54 10.82 -1.59
C VAL A 60 7.08 10.44 -1.80
N ALA A 61 6.83 9.19 -2.21
CA ALA A 61 5.49 8.65 -2.40
C ALA A 61 5.16 7.63 -1.31
N ARG A 62 4.12 7.86 -0.51
CA ARG A 62 3.60 6.87 0.45
C ARG A 62 2.54 6.01 -0.23
N ILE A 63 2.96 4.81 -0.63
CA ILE A 63 2.14 3.89 -1.43
C ILE A 63 1.24 3.07 -0.50
N PHE A 64 -0.08 3.13 -0.75
CA PHE A 64 -1.08 2.29 -0.10
C PHE A 64 -1.23 0.95 -0.83
N ASN A 65 -2.04 0.04 -0.28
CA ASN A 65 -2.25 -1.29 -0.85
C ASN A 65 -2.55 -1.24 -2.35
N THR A 66 -1.65 -1.83 -3.14
CA THR A 66 -1.72 -1.83 -4.59
C THR A 66 -1.80 -3.26 -5.11
N TYR A 67 -2.63 -3.47 -6.15
CA TYR A 67 -2.81 -4.77 -6.80
C TYR A 67 -2.81 -4.64 -8.32
N GLY A 68 -2.53 -5.72 -9.03
CA GLY A 68 -2.55 -5.77 -10.49
C GLY A 68 -1.83 -6.99 -11.06
N PRO A 69 -1.71 -7.06 -12.39
CA PRO A 69 -0.96 -8.12 -13.06
C PRO A 69 0.50 -8.21 -12.58
N ARG A 70 1.11 -9.40 -12.73
CA ARG A 70 2.53 -9.69 -12.39
C ARG A 70 2.85 -9.72 -10.88
N MET A 71 1.85 -9.67 -10.01
CA MET A 71 2.02 -10.00 -8.60
C MET A 71 2.47 -11.47 -8.45
N LEU A 72 3.32 -11.74 -7.46
CA LEU A 72 3.74 -13.10 -7.15
C LEU A 72 2.56 -13.87 -6.55
N GLU A 73 2.42 -15.14 -6.96
CA GLU A 73 1.36 -16.02 -6.48
C GLU A 73 1.34 -16.16 -4.94
N ASN A 74 2.52 -16.10 -4.32
CA ASN A 74 2.74 -16.26 -2.89
C ASN A 74 3.16 -14.96 -2.19
N ASP A 75 2.75 -13.78 -2.70
CA ASP A 75 3.13 -12.50 -2.07
C ASP A 75 2.49 -12.27 -0.68
N GLY A 76 1.50 -13.09 -0.30
CA GLY A 76 0.89 -13.08 1.04
C GLY A 76 -0.18 -12.02 1.26
N ARG A 77 -0.49 -11.17 0.28
CA ARG A 77 -1.55 -10.16 0.36
C ARG A 77 -2.92 -10.77 0.08
N VAL A 78 -3.96 -10.07 0.53
CA VAL A 78 -5.32 -10.59 0.52
C VAL A 78 -5.88 -10.82 -0.89
N VAL A 79 -5.68 -9.87 -1.82
CA VAL A 79 -6.21 -9.96 -3.19
C VAL A 79 -5.56 -11.11 -3.97
N SER A 80 -4.23 -11.23 -3.92
CA SER A 80 -3.47 -12.29 -4.57
C SER A 80 -3.86 -13.66 -4.00
N ASN A 81 -3.90 -13.81 -2.66
CA ASN A 81 -4.32 -15.06 -2.02
C ASN A 81 -5.72 -15.49 -2.43
N PHE A 82 -6.70 -14.58 -2.45
CA PHE A 82 -8.06 -14.89 -2.85
C PHE A 82 -8.14 -15.32 -4.32
N ILE A 83 -7.43 -14.63 -5.21
CA ILE A 83 -7.40 -14.98 -6.63
C ILE A 83 -6.81 -16.39 -6.81
N VAL A 84 -5.72 -16.70 -6.12
CA VAL A 84 -5.06 -18.02 -6.19
C VAL A 84 -5.97 -19.12 -5.63
N GLN A 85 -6.60 -18.89 -4.49
CA GLN A 85 -7.55 -19.84 -3.89
C GLN A 85 -8.74 -20.10 -4.82
N ALA A 86 -9.32 -19.03 -5.37
CA ALA A 86 -10.44 -19.13 -6.30
C ALA A 86 -10.07 -19.88 -7.59
N LEU A 87 -8.92 -19.57 -8.19
CA LEU A 87 -8.45 -20.27 -9.40
C LEU A 87 -8.15 -21.76 -9.16
N ARG A 88 -7.81 -22.14 -7.92
CA ARG A 88 -7.59 -23.52 -7.50
C ARG A 88 -8.87 -24.23 -7.02
N GLY A 89 -10.00 -23.53 -6.96
CA GLY A 89 -11.24 -24.05 -6.37
C GLY A 89 -11.14 -24.34 -4.87
N ALA A 90 -10.15 -23.74 -4.18
CA ALA A 90 -9.95 -23.89 -2.74
C ALA A 90 -10.84 -22.90 -1.97
N PRO A 91 -11.26 -23.23 -0.73
CA PRO A 91 -12.00 -22.29 0.12
C PRO A 91 -11.24 -20.97 0.32
N ILE A 92 -11.97 -19.85 0.31
CA ILE A 92 -11.38 -18.53 0.55
C ILE A 92 -11.10 -18.37 2.05
N THR A 93 -9.87 -17.98 2.41
CA THR A 93 -9.50 -17.84 3.82
C THR A 93 -9.70 -16.40 4.31
N ILE A 94 -10.82 -16.14 4.99
CA ILE A 94 -11.07 -14.87 5.67
C ILE A 94 -10.70 -15.00 7.14
N TYR A 95 -9.73 -14.20 7.60
CA TYR A 95 -9.42 -14.09 9.03
C TYR A 95 -10.38 -13.10 9.70
N GLY A 96 -10.98 -13.51 10.82
CA GLY A 96 -11.93 -12.69 11.58
C GLY A 96 -13.33 -12.69 10.96
N SER A 97 -14.03 -11.55 11.05
CA SER A 97 -15.43 -11.43 10.61
C SER A 97 -15.62 -11.12 9.12
N GLY A 98 -14.54 -10.76 8.41
CA GLY A 98 -14.59 -10.30 7.02
C GLY A 98 -15.12 -8.87 6.83
N ARG A 99 -15.65 -8.25 7.88
CA ARG A 99 -16.23 -6.89 7.87
C ARG A 99 -15.19 -5.78 7.96
N GLN A 100 -13.95 -6.12 8.30
CA GLN A 100 -12.87 -5.16 8.28
C GLN A 100 -12.69 -4.61 6.86
N THR A 101 -12.51 -3.29 6.74
CA THR A 101 -12.39 -2.61 5.45
C THR A 101 -10.93 -2.40 5.08
N ARG A 102 -10.66 -2.40 3.78
CA ARG A 102 -9.37 -2.06 3.19
C ARG A 102 -9.62 -1.35 1.86
N SER A 103 -8.74 -0.43 1.52
CA SER A 103 -8.72 0.18 0.19
C SER A 103 -7.62 -0.42 -0.69
N PHE A 104 -7.86 -0.44 -2.00
CA PHE A 104 -6.95 -1.04 -2.98
C PHE A 104 -6.81 -0.14 -4.21
N CYS A 105 -5.59 0.22 -4.55
CA CYS A 105 -5.24 0.97 -5.76
C CYS A 105 -4.84 -0.01 -6.87
N PHE A 106 -5.39 0.17 -8.07
CA PHE A 106 -4.94 -0.63 -9.22
C PHE A 106 -3.58 -0.13 -9.69
N VAL A 107 -2.72 -1.04 -10.17
CA VAL A 107 -1.33 -0.74 -10.50
C VAL A 107 -1.18 0.38 -11.54
N ASP A 108 -2.09 0.47 -12.51
CA ASP A 108 -2.03 1.51 -13.55
C ASP A 108 -2.26 2.91 -12.95
N ASP A 109 -3.17 3.03 -11.99
CA ASP A 109 -3.42 4.30 -11.27
C ASP A 109 -2.20 4.69 -10.42
N LEU A 110 -1.59 3.71 -9.74
CA LEU A 110 -0.36 3.95 -8.97
C LEU A 110 0.77 4.45 -9.88
N VAL A 111 0.99 3.77 -11.02
CA VAL A 111 2.05 4.14 -11.98
C VAL A 111 1.82 5.55 -12.49
N GLY A 112 0.59 5.89 -12.89
CA GLY A 112 0.24 7.25 -13.29
C GLY A 112 0.51 8.28 -12.17
N GLY A 113 0.16 7.96 -10.92
CA GLY A 113 0.46 8.81 -9.76
C GLY A 113 1.96 9.01 -9.51
N LEU A 114 2.77 7.95 -9.68
CA LEU A 114 4.23 8.02 -9.54
C LEU A 114 4.87 8.87 -10.63
N GLU A 115 4.42 8.72 -11.88
CA GLU A 115 4.89 9.53 -13.02
C GLU A 115 4.54 11.01 -12.81
N LEU A 116 3.29 11.32 -12.46
CA LEU A 116 2.85 12.68 -12.17
C LEU A 116 3.64 13.30 -11.01
N LEU A 117 3.90 12.54 -9.95
CA LEU A 117 4.73 13.03 -8.84
C LEU A 117 6.18 13.24 -9.29
N MET A 118 6.74 12.35 -10.11
CA MET A 118 8.09 12.50 -10.64
C MET A 118 8.23 13.75 -11.52
N GLU A 119 7.24 14.05 -12.35
CA GLU A 119 7.23 15.19 -13.27
C GLU A 119 6.80 16.51 -12.59
N SER A 120 6.22 16.45 -11.39
CA SER A 120 5.78 17.64 -10.67
C SER A 120 6.93 18.64 -10.40
N PRO A 121 6.62 19.94 -10.23
CA PRO A 121 7.64 20.97 -10.00
C PRO A 121 8.61 20.66 -8.84
N PRO A 122 9.88 21.12 -8.88
CA PRO A 122 10.89 20.80 -7.86
C PRO A 122 10.51 21.11 -6.41
N GLU A 123 9.67 22.11 -6.19
CA GLU A 123 9.13 22.52 -4.90
C GLU A 123 8.19 21.47 -4.27
N ILE A 124 7.60 20.58 -5.08
CA ILE A 124 6.77 19.47 -4.58
C ILE A 124 7.69 18.29 -4.24
N THR A 125 8.18 18.21 -3.01
CA THR A 125 9.06 17.11 -2.58
C THR A 125 8.32 15.88 -2.09
N GLY A 126 7.06 16.04 -1.67
CA GLY A 126 6.32 15.06 -0.87
C GLY A 126 6.53 15.29 0.65
N PRO A 127 6.09 14.34 1.51
CA PRO A 127 5.47 13.07 1.13
C PRO A 127 4.10 13.28 0.48
N CYS A 128 3.70 12.37 -0.42
CA CYS A 128 2.38 12.34 -1.05
C CYS A 128 1.80 10.94 -0.94
N ASN A 129 0.58 10.82 -0.42
CA ASN A 129 -0.14 9.56 -0.36
C ASN A 129 -0.63 9.17 -1.76
N LEU A 130 -0.26 7.98 -2.21
CA LEU A 130 -0.76 7.39 -3.46
C LEU A 130 -1.56 6.14 -3.14
N GLY A 131 -2.85 6.20 -3.42
CA GLY A 131 -3.80 5.12 -3.14
C GLY A 131 -5.19 5.43 -3.69
N ASN A 132 -6.11 4.50 -3.46
CA ASN A 132 -7.53 4.71 -3.72
C ASN A 132 -8.23 4.88 -2.35
N PRO A 133 -9.02 5.94 -2.12
CA PRO A 133 -9.72 6.12 -0.84
C PRO A 133 -10.96 5.22 -0.71
N GLN A 134 -11.38 4.55 -1.78
CA GLN A 134 -12.54 3.67 -1.75
C GLN A 134 -12.23 2.40 -0.93
N GLU A 135 -13.00 2.24 0.14
CA GLU A 135 -12.91 1.07 1.00
C GLU A 135 -13.88 -0.04 0.56
N PHE A 136 -13.43 -1.28 0.75
CA PHE A 136 -14.22 -2.49 0.59
C PHE A 136 -13.99 -3.38 1.80
N THR A 137 -15.04 -4.08 2.24
CA THR A 137 -14.89 -5.17 3.19
C THR A 137 -14.10 -6.32 2.57
N ILE A 138 -13.38 -7.08 3.40
CA ILE A 138 -12.67 -8.28 2.94
C ILE A 138 -13.64 -9.30 2.32
N GLU A 139 -14.85 -9.41 2.87
CA GLU A 139 -15.91 -10.24 2.32
C GLU A 139 -16.34 -9.80 0.90
N GLU A 140 -16.54 -8.50 0.66
CA GLU A 140 -16.88 -7.98 -0.68
C GLU A 140 -15.80 -8.30 -1.71
N ILE A 141 -14.53 -8.21 -1.31
CA ILE A 141 -13.39 -8.54 -2.19
C ILE A 141 -13.41 -10.03 -2.52
N ALA A 142 -13.57 -10.91 -1.53
CA ALA A 142 -13.66 -12.35 -1.73
C ALA A 142 -14.81 -12.71 -2.69
N ARG A 143 -16.00 -12.13 -2.48
CA ARG A 143 -17.17 -12.32 -3.36
C ARG A 143 -16.90 -11.87 -4.79
N LYS A 144 -16.26 -10.70 -4.98
CA LYS A 144 -15.88 -10.21 -6.31
C LYS A 144 -14.91 -11.16 -6.99
N VAL A 145 -13.91 -11.66 -6.28
CA VAL A 145 -12.91 -12.59 -6.84
C VAL A 145 -13.58 -13.89 -7.30
N ILE A 146 -14.44 -14.51 -6.48
CA ILE A 146 -15.19 -15.73 -6.86
C ILE A 146 -16.02 -15.47 -8.11
N ALA A 147 -16.78 -14.37 -8.14
CA ALA A 147 -17.64 -14.03 -9.27
C ALA A 147 -16.86 -13.81 -10.58
N HIS A 148 -15.74 -13.08 -10.53
CA HIS A 148 -14.93 -12.78 -11.71
C HIS A 148 -14.11 -13.98 -12.20
N SER A 149 -13.66 -14.85 -11.30
CA SER A 149 -12.96 -16.09 -11.65
C SER A 149 -13.91 -17.22 -12.07
N ARG A 150 -15.22 -17.06 -11.87
CA ARG A 150 -16.24 -18.11 -12.05
C ARG A 150 -15.90 -19.37 -11.23
N SER A 151 -15.30 -19.17 -10.07
CA SER A 151 -14.86 -20.25 -9.19
C SER A 151 -16.03 -20.90 -8.45
N ILE A 152 -15.86 -22.17 -8.08
CA ILE A 152 -16.75 -22.92 -7.19
C ILE A 152 -16.37 -22.77 -5.71
N SER A 153 -15.33 -22.01 -5.41
CA SER A 153 -14.83 -21.82 -4.05
C SER A 153 -15.90 -21.30 -3.10
N GLU A 154 -15.92 -21.87 -1.90
CA GLU A 154 -16.74 -21.41 -0.79
C GLU A 154 -16.05 -20.25 -0.06
N LEU A 155 -16.88 -19.42 0.61
CA LEU A 155 -16.46 -18.28 1.43
C LEU A 155 -16.21 -18.66 2.88
#